data_AF-A0A817KJ43-F1
#
_entry.id   AF-A0A817KJ43-F1
#
_cell.length_a   1.000
_cell.length_b   1.000
_cell.length_c   1.000
_cell.angle_alpha   90.00
_cell.angle_beta   90.00
_cell.angle_gamma   90.00
#
_symmetry.space_group_name_H-M   'P 1'
#
loop_
_entity.id
_entity.type
_entity.pdbx_description
1 polymer ?
#
loop_
_entity_poly.entity_id
_entity_poly.type
_entity_poly.pdbx_seq_one_letter_code
_entity_poly.pdbx_strand_id
1 'polypeptide(L)'
;MLYVLQFVYSNYSRFFPANDLSKTAQSTIVEFSNPLDSSNKYKQKINIDGKKTHGNRTSYKCSSVCFLSISLALVLLATATTFMFALLFQIPTTASTALTVTVTTSTSTTTTSATSMIIYTKSFINSAASSSQCTAWVTFLNLLVPQSYTSLTMKGSTNSTGIALTNATLVTAIANALYTNTSYGPVSSNGYSWAVGLCGTSGSNSYELTATGTVCSCATGYTVRPCIGNQNWGGINGTTCGSANQTMTVIFQ
;
A
#
# COMPACT_ATOMS: atom_id res chain seq x y z
N MET A 1 4.28 -0.19 17.43
CA MET A 1 2.86 0.16 17.69
C MET A 1 2.64 1.65 18.01
N LEU A 2 3.60 2.54 17.71
CA LEU A 2 3.42 4.01 17.85
C LEU A 2 2.90 4.68 16.57
N TYR A 3 2.97 4.01 15.41
CA TYR A 3 2.61 4.59 14.11
C TYR A 3 1.10 4.64 13.80
N VAL A 4 0.29 3.83 14.49
CA VAL A 4 -1.16 3.77 14.22
C VAL A 4 -1.91 4.95 14.87
N LEU A 5 -1.37 5.51 15.96
CA LEU A 5 -1.98 6.65 16.65
C LEU A 5 -1.76 8.00 15.93
N GLN A 6 -0.67 8.14 15.15
CA GLN A 6 -0.40 9.37 14.40
C GLN A 6 -1.32 9.54 13.18
N PHE A 7 -1.84 8.44 12.62
CA PHE A 7 -2.72 8.48 11.45
C PHE A 7 -4.15 8.95 11.75
N VAL A 8 -4.61 8.75 12.99
CA VAL A 8 -5.95 9.17 13.43
C VAL A 8 -5.98 10.67 13.75
N TYR A 9 -4.90 11.25 14.27
CA TYR A 9 -4.85 12.67 14.63
C TYR A 9 -4.72 13.60 13.41
N SER A 10 -4.02 13.18 12.35
CA SER A 10 -3.77 14.04 11.19
C SER A 10 -4.96 14.19 10.23
N ASN A 11 -5.99 13.35 10.35
CA ASN A 11 -7.21 13.45 9.51
C ASN A 11 -8.33 14.25 10.17
N TYR A 12 -8.25 14.53 11.47
CA TYR A 12 -9.29 15.28 12.19
C TYR A 12 -9.20 16.81 11.99
N SER A 13 -8.01 17.33 11.66
CA SER A 13 -7.77 18.79 11.55
C SER A 13 -8.06 19.39 10.17
N ARG A 14 -8.45 18.59 9.16
CA ARG A 14 -8.72 19.09 7.80
C ARG A 14 -10.20 19.31 7.45
N PHE A 15 -11.14 19.07 8.38
CA PHE A 15 -12.57 19.10 8.06
C PHE A 15 -13.42 20.17 8.77
N PHE A 16 -12.82 21.09 9.51
CA PHE A 16 -13.56 22.22 10.11
C PHE A 16 -12.80 23.54 9.99
N PRO A 17 -13.05 24.37 8.96
CA PRO A 17 -12.96 25.80 9.16
C PRO A 17 -14.10 26.23 10.10
N ALA A 18 -13.74 26.86 11.22
CA ALA A 18 -14.71 27.53 12.06
C ALA A 18 -15.31 28.69 11.26
N ASN A 19 -16.61 28.59 10.98
CA ASN A 19 -17.59 29.64 10.65
C ASN A 19 -18.49 29.19 9.49
N ASP A 20 -19.59 28.52 9.79
CA ASP A 20 -20.94 28.83 9.28
C ASP A 20 -21.95 27.83 9.88
N LEU A 21 -22.81 28.31 10.79
CA LEU A 21 -23.94 27.55 11.33
C LEU A 21 -25.17 27.83 10.49
N SER A 22 -25.26 27.26 9.29
CA SER A 22 -26.57 27.04 8.68
C SER A 22 -26.61 25.84 7.73
N LYS A 23 -27.43 24.87 8.12
CA LYS A 23 -28.12 23.87 7.29
C LYS A 23 -27.27 23.09 6.27
N THR A 24 -26.88 21.87 6.62
CA THR A 24 -27.07 20.65 5.79
C THR A 24 -26.85 19.44 6.69
N ALA A 25 -27.88 18.59 6.88
CA ALA A 25 -27.73 17.33 7.60
C ALA A 25 -27.08 16.31 6.65
N GLN A 26 -25.83 15.91 6.92
CA GLN A 26 -25.20 14.77 6.27
C GLN A 26 -25.33 13.54 7.17
N SER A 27 -26.08 12.55 6.68
CA SER A 27 -26.14 11.21 7.27
C SER A 27 -24.80 10.51 7.05
N THR A 28 -24.03 10.30 8.12
CA THR A 28 -22.82 9.45 8.08
C THR A 28 -23.23 8.01 8.39
N ILE A 29 -23.01 7.11 7.44
CA ILE A 29 -23.17 5.67 7.64
C ILE A 29 -21.79 5.11 8.01
N VAL A 30 -21.65 4.59 9.22
CA VAL A 30 -20.44 3.87 9.65
C VAL A 30 -20.75 2.38 9.58
N GLU A 31 -20.15 1.68 8.63
CA GLU A 31 -20.25 0.22 8.54
C GLU A 31 -19.06 -0.43 9.27
N PHE A 32 -19.36 -1.25 10.28
CA PHE A 32 -18.38 -2.12 10.91
C PHE A 32 -18.52 -3.51 10.31
N SER A 33 -17.47 -4.02 9.67
CA SER A 33 -17.40 -5.40 9.19
C SER A 33 -16.48 -6.21 10.10
N ASN A 34 -17.00 -7.26 10.72
CA ASN A 34 -16.22 -8.21 11.50
C ASN A 34 -15.66 -9.29 10.54
N PRO A 35 -14.34 -9.48 10.42
CA PRO A 35 -13.76 -10.36 9.40
C PRO A 35 -13.89 -11.87 9.69
N LEU A 36 -14.54 -12.28 10.79
CA LEU A 36 -14.58 -13.68 11.22
C LEU A 36 -15.97 -14.37 11.16
N ASP A 37 -17.02 -13.71 10.66
CA ASP A 37 -18.33 -14.35 10.49
C ASP A 37 -19.00 -13.89 9.19
N SER A 38 -19.06 -14.79 8.20
CA SER A 38 -19.69 -14.53 6.90
C SER A 38 -21.22 -14.68 6.93
N SER A 39 -21.84 -14.95 8.08
CA SER A 39 -23.24 -15.38 8.14
C SER A 39 -24.21 -14.47 8.90
N ASN A 40 -23.79 -13.36 9.53
CA ASN A 40 -24.72 -12.45 10.20
C ASN A 40 -24.43 -10.96 9.96
N LYS A 41 -25.20 -10.34 9.06
CA LYS A 41 -25.23 -8.88 8.87
C LYS A 41 -26.26 -8.24 9.80
N TYR A 42 -25.87 -7.89 11.03
CA TYR A 42 -26.68 -6.99 11.85
C TYR A 42 -26.53 -5.55 11.36
N LYS A 43 -27.50 -5.07 10.57
CA LYS A 43 -27.62 -3.64 10.22
C LYS A 43 -28.32 -2.91 11.35
N GLN A 44 -27.57 -2.31 12.26
CA GLN A 44 -28.15 -1.39 13.24
C GLN A 44 -28.11 0.03 12.67
N LYS A 45 -29.28 0.57 12.32
CA LYS A 45 -29.44 1.93 11.80
C LYS A 45 -29.70 2.87 12.98
N ILE A 46 -28.67 3.55 13.47
CA ILE A 46 -28.83 4.59 14.51
C ILE A 46 -29.17 5.89 13.80
N ASN A 47 -30.43 6.32 13.89
CA ASN A 47 -30.88 7.58 13.30
C ASN A 47 -30.86 8.65 14.39
N ILE A 48 -29.90 9.57 14.31
CA ILE A 48 -29.80 10.72 15.23
C ILE A 48 -30.48 11.90 14.54
N ASP A 49 -31.80 11.88 14.49
CA ASP A 49 -32.58 13.03 14.01
C ASP A 49 -33.23 13.76 15.19
N GLY A 50 -32.80 15.00 15.41
CA GLY A 50 -33.49 15.95 16.25
C GLY A 50 -34.55 16.71 15.46
N LYS A 51 -35.74 16.13 15.23
CA LYS A 51 -36.98 16.91 15.08
C LYS A 51 -38.26 16.07 15.16
N LYS A 52 -39.23 16.65 15.86
CA LYS A 52 -40.57 16.12 16.16
C LYS A 52 -41.40 15.87 14.90
N THR A 53 -42.04 14.71 14.84
CA THR A 53 -43.38 14.55 14.27
C THR A 53 -44.22 13.64 15.16
N HIS A 54 -45.49 14.03 15.30
CA HIS A 54 -46.51 13.37 16.09
C HIS A 54 -46.78 11.95 15.59
N GLY A 55 -46.74 10.97 16.49
CA GLY A 55 -47.15 9.60 16.25
C GLY A 55 -46.95 8.76 17.50
N ASN A 56 -48.05 8.27 18.04
CA ASN A 56 -48.17 7.58 19.33
C ASN A 56 -47.18 6.40 19.46
N ARG A 57 -46.02 6.63 20.08
CA ARG A 57 -45.10 5.57 20.54
C ARG A 57 -44.52 5.96 21.89
N THR A 58 -44.61 5.02 22.82
CA THR A 58 -44.06 5.05 24.17
C THR A 58 -42.57 5.39 24.13
N SER A 59 -42.24 6.63 24.50
CA SER A 59 -40.88 7.08 24.72
C SER A 59 -40.37 6.53 26.04
N TYR A 60 -39.40 5.61 25.99
CA TYR A 60 -38.58 5.28 27.15
C TYR A 60 -37.56 6.41 27.34
N LYS A 61 -37.81 7.28 28.34
CA LYS A 61 -36.83 8.26 28.79
C LYS A 61 -35.66 7.52 29.44
N CYS A 62 -34.57 7.38 28.72
CA CYS A 62 -33.31 6.94 29.28
C CYS A 62 -32.72 8.13 30.08
N SER A 63 -32.90 8.11 31.40
CA SER A 63 -32.28 9.08 32.31
C SER A 63 -30.76 8.91 32.31
N SER A 64 -30.01 9.99 32.58
CA SER A 64 -28.52 10.09 32.58
C SER A 64 -27.77 8.94 33.28
N VAL A 65 -28.45 8.14 34.08
CA VAL A 65 -27.92 6.98 34.78
C VAL A 65 -27.51 5.83 33.83
N CYS A 66 -28.09 5.72 32.62
CA CYS A 66 -27.73 4.65 31.68
C CYS A 66 -26.42 4.88 30.90
N PHE A 67 -25.97 6.14 30.77
CA PHE A 67 -24.68 6.42 30.12
C PHE A 67 -23.48 6.16 31.04
N LEU A 68 -23.68 6.21 32.37
CA LEU A 68 -22.62 5.97 33.35
C LEU A 68 -22.28 4.48 33.50
N SER A 69 -23.26 3.59 33.36
CA SER A 69 -23.07 2.14 33.53
C SER A 69 -22.38 1.47 32.34
N ILE A 70 -22.58 1.96 31.11
CA ILE A 70 -21.90 1.43 29.91
C ILE A 70 -20.43 1.87 29.87
N SER A 71 -20.11 3.07 30.35
CA SER A 71 -18.74 3.60 30.37
C SER A 71 -17.86 2.88 31.41
N LEU A 72 -18.41 2.48 32.55
CA LEU A 72 -17.65 1.76 33.59
C LEU A 72 -17.33 0.31 33.18
N ALA A 73 -18.23 -0.35 32.43
CA ALA A 73 -18.02 -1.70 31.92
C ALA A 73 -16.91 -1.77 30.85
N LEU A 74 -16.77 -0.74 30.00
CA LEU A 74 -15.71 -0.70 28.98
C LEU A 74 -14.30 -0.47 29.58
N VAL A 75 -14.20 0.28 30.69
CA VAL A 75 -12.93 0.54 31.39
C VAL A 75 -12.46 -0.68 32.19
N LEU A 76 -13.37 -1.50 32.70
CA LEU A 76 -13.04 -2.75 33.40
C LEU A 76 -12.55 -3.87 32.46
N LEU A 77 -13.01 -3.93 31.20
CA LEU A 77 -12.50 -4.90 30.22
C LEU A 77 -11.11 -4.54 29.66
N ALA A 78 -10.77 -3.25 29.61
CA ALA A 78 -9.47 -2.79 29.09
C ALA A 78 -8.29 -3.03 30.05
N THR A 79 -8.56 -3.21 31.35
CA THR A 79 -7.51 -3.39 32.37
C THR A 79 -7.24 -4.86 32.74
N ALA A 80 -8.14 -5.78 32.39
CA ALA A 80 -7.97 -7.22 32.65
C ALA A 80 -7.06 -7.92 31.63
N THR A 81 -6.86 -7.36 30.43
CA THR A 81 -6.06 -7.99 29.36
C THR A 81 -4.57 -7.63 29.42
N THR A 82 -4.19 -6.56 30.12
CA THR A 82 -2.78 -6.19 30.34
C THR A 82 -2.13 -6.98 31.49
N PHE A 83 -2.91 -7.54 32.41
CA PHE A 83 -2.37 -8.28 33.58
C PHE A 83 -2.07 -9.76 33.31
N MET A 84 -2.65 -10.36 32.26
CA MET A 84 -2.43 -11.77 31.89
C MET A 84 -1.21 -12.00 30.98
N PHE A 85 -0.60 -10.94 30.42
CA PHE A 85 0.53 -11.09 29.50
C PHE A 85 1.91 -10.93 30.18
N ALA A 86 1.94 -10.55 31.46
CA ALA A 86 3.18 -10.34 32.22
C ALA A 86 3.69 -11.61 32.96
N LEU A 87 2.95 -12.72 32.92
CA LEU A 87 3.21 -13.91 33.74
C LEU A 87 3.73 -15.14 32.98
N LEU A 88 4.02 -15.04 31.67
CA LEU A 88 4.41 -16.21 30.86
C LEU A 88 5.76 -16.10 30.14
N PHE A 89 6.60 -15.07 30.39
CA PHE A 89 7.95 -15.02 29.81
C PHE A 89 9.00 -14.67 30.86
N GLN A 90 9.33 -15.64 31.71
CA GLN A 90 10.64 -15.70 32.37
C GLN A 90 11.58 -16.51 31.49
N ILE A 91 12.35 -15.82 30.64
CA ILE A 91 13.45 -16.43 29.89
C ILE A 91 14.74 -16.21 30.70
N PRO A 92 15.53 -17.25 30.98
CA PRO A 92 16.79 -17.09 31.69
C PRO A 92 17.78 -16.24 30.88
N THR A 93 18.25 -15.15 31.48
CA THR A 93 19.32 -14.30 30.94
C THR A 93 20.66 -14.99 31.16
N THR A 94 21.17 -15.69 30.15
CA THR A 94 22.57 -16.14 30.13
C THR A 94 23.48 -14.97 29.80
N ALA A 95 24.49 -14.77 30.65
CA ALA A 95 25.50 -13.74 30.50
C ALA A 95 26.20 -13.84 29.13
N SER A 96 26.19 -12.74 28.39
CA SER A 96 26.89 -12.59 27.11
C SER A 96 28.31 -12.10 27.37
N THR A 97 29.30 -12.94 27.06
CA THR A 97 30.72 -12.61 27.11
C THR A 97 31.03 -11.61 26.01
N ALA A 98 31.43 -10.39 26.38
CA ALA A 98 31.74 -9.33 25.43
C ALA A 98 32.99 -9.69 24.61
N LEU A 99 32.83 -9.86 23.30
CA LEU A 99 33.91 -9.99 22.34
C LEU A 99 34.36 -8.58 21.91
N THR A 100 35.60 -8.19 22.22
CA THR A 100 36.15 -6.90 21.81
C THR A 100 36.63 -6.99 20.37
N VAL A 101 35.87 -6.40 19.44
CA VAL A 101 36.24 -6.30 18.02
C VAL A 101 36.95 -4.97 17.79
N THR A 102 38.24 -5.01 17.47
CA THR A 102 39.01 -3.82 17.08
C THR A 102 38.74 -3.51 15.61
N VAL A 103 37.95 -2.48 15.34
CA VAL A 103 37.68 -1.98 13.99
C VAL A 103 38.75 -0.97 13.62
N THR A 104 39.63 -1.32 12.69
CA THR A 104 40.54 -0.37 12.05
C THR A 104 39.82 0.27 10.86
N THR A 105 39.36 1.51 11.02
CA THR A 105 38.78 2.31 9.94
C THR A 105 39.87 2.90 9.06
N SER A 106 40.03 2.33 7.85
CA SER A 106 40.82 2.93 6.78
C SER A 106 39.93 3.87 5.97
N THR A 107 40.02 5.16 6.26
CA THR A 107 39.29 6.22 5.55
C THR A 107 39.88 6.40 4.14
N SER A 108 39.24 5.79 3.15
CA SER A 108 39.54 6.01 1.73
C SER A 108 38.48 6.96 1.17
N THR A 109 38.81 8.24 1.06
CA THR A 109 37.99 9.26 0.40
C THR A 109 38.10 9.12 -1.12
N THR A 110 37.29 8.23 -1.70
CA THR A 110 36.91 8.30 -3.11
C THR A 110 35.50 8.87 -3.18
N THR A 111 35.40 10.15 -3.55
CA THR A 111 34.16 10.81 -3.99
C THR A 111 33.68 10.17 -5.29
N THR A 112 33.14 8.96 -5.19
CA THR A 112 32.35 8.33 -6.23
C THR A 112 30.95 8.87 -6.03
N SER A 113 30.46 9.70 -6.96
CA SER A 113 29.06 10.09 -7.00
C SER A 113 28.23 8.81 -7.12
N ALA A 114 27.70 8.32 -5.99
CA ALA A 114 26.94 7.09 -5.96
C ALA A 114 25.62 7.33 -6.69
N THR A 115 25.49 6.80 -7.91
CA THR A 115 24.20 6.75 -8.60
C THR A 115 23.23 5.98 -7.73
N SER A 116 22.21 6.67 -7.21
CA SER A 116 21.21 6.07 -6.33
C SER A 116 20.29 5.17 -7.14
N MET A 117 20.45 3.86 -6.99
CA MET A 117 19.56 2.89 -7.64
C MET A 117 18.28 2.71 -6.83
N ILE A 118 17.13 2.83 -7.49
CA ILE A 118 15.81 2.51 -6.93
C ILE A 118 15.37 1.18 -7.51
N ILE A 119 15.18 0.16 -6.65
CA ILE A 119 14.98 -1.23 -7.07
C ILE A 119 13.66 -1.76 -6.52
N TYR A 120 12.84 -2.31 -7.41
CA TYR A 120 11.74 -3.21 -7.06
C TYR A 120 12.13 -4.64 -7.44
N THR A 121 11.95 -5.59 -6.52
CA THR A 121 12.09 -7.01 -6.83
C THR A 121 11.14 -7.85 -6.00
N LYS A 122 10.39 -8.74 -6.67
CA LYS A 122 9.44 -9.65 -6.01
C LYS A 122 9.26 -10.94 -6.80
N SER A 123 9.02 -12.02 -6.06
CA SER A 123 8.62 -13.32 -6.61
C SER A 123 7.12 -13.38 -6.81
N PHE A 124 6.71 -13.91 -7.96
CA PHE A 124 5.33 -14.11 -8.36
C PHE A 124 5.09 -15.59 -8.61
N ILE A 125 3.93 -16.06 -8.16
CA ILE A 125 3.53 -17.46 -8.23
C ILE A 125 2.33 -17.53 -9.18
N ASN A 126 2.39 -18.47 -10.12
CA ASN A 126 1.32 -18.76 -11.04
C ASN A 126 0.02 -19.06 -10.29
N SER A 127 -1.10 -18.62 -10.84
CA SER A 127 -2.44 -18.82 -10.26
C SER A 127 -2.66 -18.16 -8.89
N ALA A 128 -1.74 -17.33 -8.40
CA ALA A 128 -1.90 -16.54 -7.19
C ALA A 128 -2.09 -15.05 -7.49
N ALA A 129 -2.93 -14.39 -6.69
CA ALA A 129 -3.01 -12.94 -6.67
C ALA A 129 -1.74 -12.34 -6.02
N SER A 130 -1.40 -11.12 -6.40
CA SER A 130 -0.12 -10.48 -6.09
C SER A 130 -0.23 -9.40 -4.99
N SER A 131 -0.96 -9.66 -3.90
CA SER A 131 -1.27 -8.64 -2.87
C SER A 131 -0.02 -8.07 -2.19
N SER A 132 0.90 -8.91 -1.71
CA SER A 132 2.15 -8.47 -1.09
C SER A 132 3.08 -7.76 -2.08
N GLN A 133 3.05 -8.20 -3.34
CA GLN A 133 3.83 -7.62 -4.44
C GLN A 133 3.28 -6.26 -4.84
N CYS A 134 1.96 -6.07 -4.75
CA CYS A 134 1.30 -4.79 -4.93
C CYS A 134 1.72 -3.80 -3.83
N THR A 135 1.67 -4.19 -2.55
CA THR A 135 2.12 -3.29 -1.46
C THR A 135 3.55 -2.81 -1.69
N ALA A 136 4.46 -3.71 -2.04
CA ALA A 136 5.85 -3.34 -2.35
C ALA A 136 5.98 -2.51 -3.63
N TRP A 137 5.11 -2.73 -4.63
CA TRP A 137 5.09 -1.95 -5.85
C TRP A 137 4.71 -0.50 -5.54
N VAL A 138 3.65 -0.28 -4.75
CA VAL A 138 3.25 1.07 -4.30
C VAL A 138 4.37 1.76 -3.52
N THR A 139 5.06 1.05 -2.62
CA THR A 139 6.23 1.61 -1.93
C THR A 139 7.32 2.01 -2.92
N PHE A 140 7.60 1.19 -3.92
CA PHE A 140 8.57 1.49 -4.97
C PHE A 140 8.15 2.71 -5.81
N LEU A 141 6.89 2.81 -6.25
CA LEU A 141 6.40 3.96 -7.01
C LEU A 141 6.62 5.28 -6.25
N ASN A 142 6.40 5.28 -4.94
CA ASN A 142 6.62 6.46 -4.08
C ASN A 142 8.09 6.87 -3.94
N LEU A 143 9.04 5.99 -4.27
CA LEU A 143 10.47 6.34 -4.30
C LEU A 143 10.86 7.05 -5.60
N LEU A 144 10.05 6.94 -6.66
CA LEU A 144 10.31 7.52 -7.98
C LEU A 144 10.05 9.03 -8.04
N VAL A 145 10.40 9.76 -6.98
CA VAL A 145 10.24 11.22 -6.93
C VAL A 145 10.89 11.89 -8.15
N PRO A 146 10.38 13.04 -8.62
CA PRO A 146 10.92 13.70 -9.81
C PRO A 146 12.41 14.03 -9.66
N GLN A 147 13.24 13.40 -10.47
CA GLN A 147 14.68 13.61 -10.58
C GLN A 147 15.17 13.18 -11.95
N SER A 148 16.46 13.35 -12.22
CA SER A 148 17.06 12.88 -13.47
C SER A 148 17.32 11.39 -13.39
N TYR A 149 16.62 10.62 -14.21
CA TYR A 149 16.87 9.19 -14.38
C TYR A 149 17.58 8.94 -15.71
N THR A 150 18.61 8.12 -15.67
CA THR A 150 19.49 7.77 -16.79
C THR A 150 19.18 6.39 -17.36
N SER A 151 18.67 5.46 -16.54
CA SER A 151 18.29 4.14 -17.01
C SER A 151 17.06 3.55 -16.32
N LEU A 152 16.33 2.75 -17.08
CA LEU A 152 15.28 1.84 -16.60
C LEU A 152 15.60 0.44 -17.07
N THR A 153 15.70 -0.53 -16.16
CA THR A 153 15.88 -1.94 -16.48
C THR A 153 14.68 -2.77 -16.00
N MET A 154 14.20 -3.69 -16.85
CA MET A 154 13.28 -4.77 -16.47
C MET A 154 13.93 -6.12 -16.71
N LYS A 155 13.99 -6.96 -15.68
CA LYS A 155 14.59 -8.31 -15.75
C LYS A 155 13.88 -9.27 -14.81
N GLY A 156 14.22 -10.55 -14.88
CA GLY A 156 13.63 -11.54 -14.00
C GLY A 156 14.35 -12.89 -14.01
N SER A 157 13.83 -13.86 -13.26
CA SER A 157 14.44 -15.20 -13.19
C SER A 157 14.32 -15.99 -14.51
N THR A 158 13.37 -15.63 -15.38
CA THR A 158 13.18 -16.20 -16.74
C THR A 158 14.03 -15.51 -17.80
N ASN A 159 14.54 -14.31 -17.52
CA ASN A 159 15.52 -13.60 -18.32
C ASN A 159 16.35 -12.66 -17.42
N SER A 160 17.51 -13.15 -16.98
CA SER A 160 18.39 -12.43 -16.06
C SER A 160 19.12 -11.25 -16.70
N THR A 161 19.30 -11.27 -18.02
CA THR A 161 19.85 -10.14 -18.79
C THR A 161 18.85 -8.99 -18.82
N GLY A 162 17.57 -9.32 -19.07
CA GLY A 162 16.48 -8.35 -19.14
C GLY A 162 16.60 -7.39 -20.33
N ILE A 163 15.94 -6.24 -20.20
CA ILE A 163 15.92 -5.14 -21.16
C ILE A 163 16.19 -3.82 -20.45
N ALA A 164 16.82 -2.89 -21.17
CA ALA A 164 17.13 -1.57 -20.65
C ALA A 164 16.69 -0.46 -21.60
N LEU A 165 16.15 0.61 -21.02
CA LEU A 165 15.91 1.90 -21.64
C LEU A 165 16.95 2.89 -21.11
N THR A 166 17.73 3.49 -22.01
CA THR A 166 18.85 4.39 -21.67
C THR A 166 18.65 5.82 -22.17
N ASN A 167 17.51 6.12 -22.80
CA ASN A 167 17.14 7.48 -23.16
C ASN A 167 16.61 8.20 -21.90
N ALA A 168 17.45 9.06 -21.30
CA ALA A 168 17.16 9.74 -20.04
C ALA A 168 15.83 10.51 -20.03
N THR A 169 15.45 11.12 -21.16
CA THR A 169 14.15 11.83 -21.29
C THR A 169 12.98 10.87 -21.17
N LEU A 170 13.03 9.72 -21.84
CA LEU A 170 11.98 8.70 -21.78
C LEU A 170 11.94 8.01 -20.41
N VAL A 171 13.10 7.69 -19.84
CA VAL A 171 13.19 7.09 -18.49
C VAL A 171 12.57 8.02 -17.45
N THR A 172 12.93 9.29 -17.48
CA THR A 172 12.39 10.31 -16.56
C THR A 172 10.89 10.48 -16.74
N ALA A 173 10.38 10.49 -17.98
CA ALA A 173 8.95 10.57 -18.25
C ALA A 173 8.18 9.34 -17.71
N ILE A 174 8.73 8.13 -17.86
CA ILE A 174 8.16 6.91 -17.30
C ILE A 174 8.15 6.94 -15.77
N ALA A 175 9.28 7.33 -15.14
CA ALA A 175 9.37 7.44 -13.68
C ALA A 175 8.34 8.43 -13.12
N ASN A 176 8.21 9.61 -13.76
CA ASN A 176 7.24 10.62 -13.38
C ASN A 176 5.80 10.11 -13.56
N ALA A 177 5.50 9.41 -14.65
CA ALA A 177 4.18 8.83 -14.90
C ALA A 177 3.80 7.81 -13.82
N LEU A 178 4.74 6.92 -13.47
CA LEU A 178 4.59 5.95 -12.38
C LEU A 178 4.42 6.61 -11.01
N TYR A 179 5.21 7.64 -10.69
CA TYR A 179 5.14 8.37 -9.42
C TYR A 179 3.82 9.16 -9.27
N THR A 180 3.40 9.82 -10.34
CA THR A 180 2.19 10.67 -10.36
C THR A 180 0.91 9.90 -10.67
N ASN A 181 1.01 8.59 -10.92
CA ASN A 181 -0.13 7.77 -11.33
C ASN A 181 -0.82 8.38 -12.56
N THR A 182 -0.05 8.62 -13.63
CA THR A 182 -0.54 9.10 -14.93
C THR A 182 -0.12 8.17 -16.06
N SER A 183 -0.89 8.16 -17.16
CA SER A 183 -0.56 7.33 -18.33
C SER A 183 0.54 7.99 -19.17
N TYR A 184 1.41 7.17 -19.75
CA TYR A 184 2.47 7.61 -20.66
C TYR A 184 2.73 6.57 -21.75
N GLY A 185 3.04 7.04 -22.95
CA GLY A 185 3.27 6.18 -24.12
C GLY A 185 2.00 5.72 -24.83
N PRO A 186 2.13 4.77 -25.78
CA PRO A 186 3.34 4.01 -26.10
C PRO A 186 4.46 4.86 -26.73
N VAL A 187 5.71 4.60 -26.34
CA VAL A 187 6.92 5.17 -26.98
C VAL A 187 7.91 4.08 -27.35
N SER A 188 8.46 4.13 -28.56
CA SER A 188 9.40 3.12 -29.06
C SER A 188 10.85 3.48 -28.73
N SER A 189 11.59 2.57 -28.11
CA SER A 189 13.02 2.74 -27.84
C SER A 189 13.70 1.40 -27.56
N ASN A 190 14.94 1.22 -28.05
CA ASN A 190 15.75 0.01 -27.94
C ASN A 190 15.03 -1.27 -28.41
N GLY A 191 14.17 -1.17 -29.43
CA GLY A 191 13.41 -2.30 -29.98
C GLY A 191 12.16 -2.69 -29.17
N TYR A 192 11.81 -1.91 -28.14
CA TYR A 192 10.63 -2.15 -27.31
C TYR A 192 9.66 -0.97 -27.35
N SER A 193 8.39 -1.22 -27.02
CA SER A 193 7.35 -0.18 -26.95
C SER A 193 6.95 0.03 -25.49
N TRP A 194 7.43 1.11 -24.89
CA TRP A 194 7.26 1.40 -23.47
C TRP A 194 5.96 2.14 -23.22
N ALA A 195 5.17 1.67 -22.25
CA ALA A 195 3.97 2.34 -21.82
C ALA A 195 3.75 2.19 -20.31
N VAL A 196 3.10 3.19 -19.74
CA VAL A 196 2.61 3.22 -18.36
C VAL A 196 1.12 3.54 -18.41
N GLY A 197 0.33 2.83 -17.62
CA GLY A 197 -1.09 3.16 -17.53
C GLY A 197 -1.82 2.35 -16.46
N LEU A 198 -3.05 2.76 -16.18
CA LEU A 198 -3.87 2.12 -15.14
C LEU A 198 -4.24 0.69 -15.54
N CYS A 199 -3.89 -0.28 -14.71
CA CYS A 199 -4.35 -1.66 -14.84
C CYS A 199 -4.51 -2.33 -13.45
N GLY A 200 -5.74 -2.29 -12.94
CA GLY A 200 -6.10 -2.95 -11.68
C GLY A 200 -7.27 -2.27 -10.98
N THR A 201 -7.73 -2.90 -9.90
CA THR A 201 -8.93 -2.49 -9.17
C THR A 201 -8.63 -1.78 -7.84
N SER A 202 -7.38 -1.77 -7.38
CA SER A 202 -6.96 -1.20 -6.08
C SER A 202 -6.85 0.33 -6.03
N GLY A 203 -7.51 1.05 -6.95
CA GLY A 203 -7.49 2.51 -7.01
C GLY A 203 -6.21 3.09 -7.62
N SER A 204 -5.88 4.34 -7.26
CA SER A 204 -4.89 5.22 -7.91
C SER A 204 -3.49 4.64 -8.06
N ASN A 205 -3.10 3.60 -7.32
CA ASN A 205 -1.74 3.04 -7.32
C ASN A 205 -1.60 1.74 -8.13
N SER A 206 -2.49 1.51 -9.09
CA SER A 206 -2.54 0.27 -9.88
C SER A 206 -1.92 0.43 -11.27
N TYR A 207 -0.85 1.21 -11.38
CA TYR A 207 -0.20 1.48 -12.66
C TYR A 207 0.72 0.33 -13.09
N GLU A 208 0.52 -0.11 -14.32
CA GLU A 208 1.31 -1.09 -15.05
C GLU A 208 2.50 -0.40 -15.73
N LEU A 209 3.66 -1.06 -15.72
CA LEU A 209 4.78 -0.75 -16.60
C LEU A 209 4.92 -1.87 -17.63
N THR A 210 4.91 -1.53 -18.91
CA THR A 210 5.06 -2.51 -19.99
C THR A 210 6.03 -2.04 -21.07
N ALA A 211 6.70 -2.98 -21.71
CA ALA A 211 7.52 -2.78 -22.90
C ALA A 211 6.92 -3.45 -24.16
N THR A 212 5.62 -3.81 -24.10
CA THR A 212 4.85 -4.37 -25.22
C THR A 212 4.00 -3.33 -25.97
N GLY A 213 3.88 -2.12 -25.45
CA GLY A 213 3.11 -1.00 -26.02
C GLY A 213 1.62 -0.99 -25.67
N THR A 214 1.09 -2.08 -25.11
CA THR A 214 -0.33 -2.21 -24.75
C THR A 214 -0.51 -2.38 -23.25
N VAL A 215 -1.18 -1.40 -22.63
CA VAL A 215 -1.50 -1.42 -21.20
C VAL A 215 -2.71 -2.31 -20.95
N CYS A 216 -2.70 -3.04 -19.83
CA CYS A 216 -3.79 -3.87 -19.35
C CYS A 216 -4.27 -4.96 -20.33
N SER A 217 -3.37 -5.38 -21.21
CA SER A 217 -3.64 -6.41 -22.20
C SER A 217 -2.72 -7.61 -21.99
N CYS A 218 -3.19 -8.81 -22.35
CA CYS A 218 -2.34 -9.99 -22.36
C CYS A 218 -1.46 -9.96 -23.62
N ALA A 219 -0.17 -10.22 -23.44
CA ALA A 219 0.82 -10.19 -24.51
C ALA A 219 1.95 -11.18 -24.21
N THR A 220 2.95 -11.22 -25.08
CA THR A 220 4.26 -11.83 -24.81
C THR A 220 5.30 -10.73 -24.78
N GLY A 221 6.09 -10.63 -23.71
CA GLY A 221 7.12 -9.61 -23.58
C GLY A 221 7.46 -9.30 -22.13
N TYR A 222 7.62 -8.01 -21.83
CA TYR A 222 7.99 -7.52 -20.51
C TYR A 222 6.89 -6.62 -19.97
N THR A 223 6.21 -7.08 -18.93
CA THR A 223 5.18 -6.31 -18.24
C THR A 223 5.24 -6.59 -16.76
N VAL A 224 5.05 -5.55 -15.94
CA VAL A 224 4.96 -5.63 -14.48
C VAL A 224 3.68 -4.91 -14.06
N ARG A 225 2.70 -5.66 -13.54
CA ARG A 225 1.40 -5.15 -13.05
C ARG A 225 1.01 -5.76 -11.70
N PRO A 226 1.79 -5.51 -10.63
CA PRO A 226 1.62 -6.21 -9.36
C PRO A 226 0.29 -5.91 -8.67
N CYS A 227 -0.38 -4.82 -9.03
CA CYS A 227 -1.63 -4.36 -8.43
C CYS A 227 -2.88 -4.68 -9.28
N ILE A 228 -2.80 -5.60 -10.24
CA ILE A 228 -3.94 -5.96 -11.09
C ILE A 228 -5.11 -6.62 -10.31
N GLY A 229 -4.82 -7.22 -9.15
CA GLY A 229 -5.84 -7.85 -8.29
C GLY A 229 -6.23 -9.28 -8.69
N ASN A 230 -5.51 -9.89 -9.63
CA ASN A 230 -5.70 -11.27 -10.09
C ASN A 230 -4.34 -11.91 -10.45
N GLN A 231 -4.35 -13.09 -11.06
CA GLN A 231 -3.17 -13.87 -11.44
C GLN A 231 -2.40 -13.37 -12.68
N ASN A 232 -2.86 -12.30 -13.34
CA ASN A 232 -2.25 -11.77 -14.57
C ASN A 232 -1.24 -10.65 -14.25
N TRP A 233 -0.35 -10.89 -13.29
CA TRP A 233 0.55 -9.89 -12.71
C TRP A 233 1.69 -9.43 -13.63
N GLY A 234 1.78 -9.95 -14.86
CA GLY A 234 2.81 -9.62 -15.84
C GLY A 234 3.70 -10.83 -16.17
N GLY A 235 4.87 -10.55 -16.73
CA GLY A 235 5.85 -11.54 -17.13
C GLY A 235 7.08 -10.88 -17.74
N ILE A 236 8.24 -11.54 -17.61
CA ILE A 236 9.51 -11.11 -18.19
C ILE A 236 9.90 -12.10 -19.30
N ASN A 237 10.00 -11.59 -20.52
CA ASN A 237 10.34 -12.36 -21.71
C ASN A 237 9.44 -13.58 -21.94
N GLY A 238 8.13 -13.41 -21.77
CA GLY A 238 7.17 -14.52 -21.86
C GLY A 238 5.73 -14.02 -21.81
N THR A 239 4.78 -14.93 -21.61
CA THR A 239 3.36 -14.58 -21.44
C THR A 239 3.18 -13.66 -20.24
N THR A 240 2.34 -12.62 -20.39
CA THR A 240 2.08 -11.63 -19.33
C THR A 240 0.80 -11.92 -18.53
N CYS A 241 -0.01 -12.87 -19.00
CA CYS A 241 -1.19 -13.39 -18.33
C CYS A 241 -1.03 -14.90 -18.11
N GLY A 242 -1.41 -15.39 -16.92
CA GLY A 242 -1.16 -16.77 -16.52
C GLY A 242 0.33 -17.14 -16.57
N SER A 243 1.22 -16.18 -16.30
CA SER A 243 2.66 -16.37 -16.44
C SER A 243 3.20 -17.41 -15.44
N ALA A 244 4.28 -18.09 -15.81
CA ALA A 244 4.94 -19.08 -14.95
C ALA A 244 5.59 -18.41 -13.72
N ASN A 245 5.87 -19.19 -12.68
CA ASN A 245 6.56 -18.71 -11.48
C ASN A 245 7.85 -17.98 -11.86
N GLN A 246 8.01 -16.74 -11.41
CA GLN A 246 9.23 -15.99 -11.66
C GLN A 246 9.43 -14.86 -10.66
N THR A 247 10.68 -14.44 -10.50
CA THR A 247 11.00 -13.18 -9.81
C THR A 247 11.15 -12.09 -10.86
N MET A 248 10.42 -10.98 -10.69
CA MET A 248 10.50 -9.81 -11.58
C MET A 248 11.20 -8.67 -10.86
N THR A 249 12.04 -7.93 -11.58
CA THR A 249 12.85 -6.84 -11.06
C THR A 249 12.77 -5.63 -11.99
N VAL A 250 12.53 -4.45 -11.41
CA VAL A 250 12.54 -3.15 -12.07
C VAL A 250 13.56 -2.26 -11.38
N ILE A 251 14.43 -1.59 -12.14
CA ILE A 251 15.51 -0.76 -11.62
C ILE A 251 15.48 0.59 -12.33
N PHE A 252 15.47 1.69 -11.55
CA PHE A 252 15.76 3.03 -12.03
C PHE A 252 17.12 3.50 -11.48
N GLN A 253 17.87 4.24 -12.30
CA GLN A 253 19.17 4.83 -11.95
C GLN A 253 19.28 6.26 -12.44
#